data_AF-A0A932ZQ70-F1
#
_entry.id   AF-A0A932ZQ70-F1
#
_cell.length_a   1.000
_cell.length_b   1.000
_cell.length_c   1.000
_cell.angle_alpha   90.00
_cell.angle_beta   90.00
_cell.angle_gamma   90.00
#
_symmetry.space_group_name_H-M   'P 1'
#
loop_
_entity.id
_entity.type
_entity.pdbx_description
1 polymer ?
#
loop_
_entity_poly.entity_id
_entity_poly.type
_entity_poly.pdbx_seq_one_letter_code
_entity_poly.pdbx_strand_id
1 'polypeptide(L)' 'MTYPNGRVKAEMAGWIFRKVDISEVPREVPRAFGVVAIPVAIALDGDGHVLGRLTGFVEPEEFRGQLLRLRGR' A
#
# COMPACT_ATOMS: atom_id res chain seq x y z
N MET A 1 -0.01 11.37 15.09
CA MET A 1 -0.92 10.57 14.25
C MET A 1 -1.38 11.46 13.11
N THR A 2 -0.65 11.47 11.99
CA THR A 2 -0.92 12.37 10.88
C THR A 2 -2.08 11.80 10.07
N TYR A 3 -3.25 12.41 10.17
CA TYR A 3 -4.41 12.00 9.40
C TYR A 3 -4.18 12.32 7.92
N PRO A 4 -4.54 11.43 6.98
CA PRO A 4 -4.49 11.74 5.56
C PRO A 4 -5.35 12.98 5.30
N ASN A 5 -4.73 14.02 4.72
CA ASN A 5 -5.45 15.25 4.36
C ASN A 5 -6.48 14.96 3.25
N GLY A 6 -7.34 15.93 2.94
CA GLY A 6 -8.40 15.75 1.94
C GLY A 6 -7.91 15.32 0.55
N ARG A 7 -6.69 15.72 0.16
CA ARG A 7 -6.10 15.34 -1.13
C ARG A 7 -5.67 13.87 -1.14
N VAL A 8 -5.08 13.39 -0.05
CA VAL A 8 -4.76 11.97 0.09
C VAL A 8 -6.04 11.14 0.05
N LYS A 9 -7.08 11.54 0.79
CA LYS A 9 -8.37 10.83 0.80
C LYS A 9 -9.01 10.74 -0.60
N ALA A 10 -8.93 11.79 -1.40
CA ALA A 10 -9.45 11.79 -2.77
C ALA A 10 -8.73 10.76 -3.67
N GLU A 11 -7.40 10.68 -3.58
CA GLU A 11 -6.67 9.65 -4.34
C GLU A 11 -7.00 8.24 -3.84
N MET A 12 -7.10 8.07 -2.52
CA MET A 12 -7.48 6.80 -1.89
C MET A 12 -8.87 6.31 -2.31
N ALA A 13 -9.80 7.19 -2.70
CA ALA A 13 -11.15 6.78 -3.10
C ALA A 13 -11.18 5.84 -4.32
N GLY A 14 -10.13 5.85 -5.15
CA GLY A 14 -9.97 4.91 -6.28
C GLY A 14 -9.36 3.56 -5.91
N TRP A 15 -9.04 3.31 -4.64
CA TRP A 15 -8.35 2.11 -4.18
C TRP A 15 -9.16 1.35 -3.14
N ILE A 16 -9.02 0.02 -3.15
CA ILE A 16 -9.52 -0.84 -2.07
C ILE A 16 -8.38 -1.01 -1.06
N PHE A 17 -8.61 -0.55 0.18
CA PHE A 17 -7.64 -0.72 1.26
C PHE A 17 -7.94 -1.97 2.07
N ARG A 18 -6.96 -2.87 2.14
CA ARG A 18 -7.02 -4.06 2.98
C ARG A 18 -5.86 -4.08 3.95
N LYS A 19 -6.17 -4.04 5.24
CA LYS A 19 -5.17 -4.29 6.30
C LYS A 19 -4.96 -5.80 6.42
N VAL A 20 -3.70 -6.22 6.48
CA VAL A 20 -3.32 -7.60 6.73
C VAL A 20 -2.44 -7.63 7.97
N ASP A 21 -2.81 -8.45 8.95
CA ASP A 21 -1.93 -8.78 10.07
C ASP A 21 -1.06 -9.98 9.68
N ILE A 22 0.25 -9.77 9.61
CA ILE A 22 1.19 -10.83 9.19
C ILE A 22 1.26 -11.99 10.20
N SER A 23 0.82 -11.78 11.44
CA SER A 23 0.79 -12.82 12.47
C SER A 23 -0.42 -13.74 12.34
N GLU A 24 -1.46 -13.32 11.60
CA GLU A 24 -2.71 -14.05 11.41
C GLU A 24 -2.79 -14.78 10.05
N VAL A 25 -1.79 -14.62 9.19
CA VAL A 25 -1.73 -15.26 7.86
C VAL A 25 -0.64 -16.33 7.79
N PRO A 26 -0.78 -17.34 6.92
CA PRO A 26 0.28 -18.31 6.68
C PRO A 26 1.58 -17.63 6.25
N ARG A 27 2.72 -18.16 6.69
CA ARG A 27 4.05 -17.54 6.47
C ARG A 27 4.42 -17.42 4.99
N GLU A 28 3.86 -18.27 4.14
CA GLU A 28 3.99 -18.21 2.69
C GLU A 28 3.40 -16.94 2.07
N VAL A 29 2.37 -16.34 2.68
CA VAL A 29 1.72 -15.12 2.14
C VAL A 29 2.70 -13.94 2.09
N PRO A 30 3.29 -13.46 3.20
CA PRO A 30 4.25 -12.35 3.14
C PRO A 30 5.47 -12.68 2.28
N ARG A 31 5.89 -13.95 2.21
CA ARG A 31 6.98 -14.39 1.32
C ARG A 31 6.62 -14.26 -0.16
N ALA A 32 5.41 -14.69 -0.55
CA ALA A 32 4.92 -14.57 -1.93
C ALA A 32 4.87 -13.12 -2.39
N PHE A 33 4.59 -12.19 -1.48
CA PHE A 33 4.61 -10.75 -1.75
C PHE A 33 6.00 -10.08 -1.59
N GLY A 34 7.03 -10.83 -1.19
CA GLY A 34 8.39 -10.32 -1.00
C GLY A 34 8.52 -9.36 0.18
N VAL A 35 7.74 -9.55 1.24
CA VAL A 35 7.77 -8.71 2.44
C VAL A 35 9.02 -9.03 3.26
N VAL A 36 9.92 -8.05 3.38
CA VAL A 36 11.17 -8.15 4.17
C VAL A 36 11.16 -7.28 5.43
N ALA A 37 10.26 -6.30 5.50
CA ALA A 37 10.12 -5.37 6.62
C ALA A 37 8.66 -4.91 6.76
N ILE A 38 8.27 -4.49 7.96
CA ILE A 38 6.97 -3.92 8.30
C ILE A 38 7.13 -2.55 8.99
N PRO A 39 6.18 -1.60 8.86
CA PRO A 39 4.98 -1.69 8.01
C PRO A 39 5.31 -1.60 6.52
N VAL A 40 4.48 -2.24 5.70
CA VAL A 40 4.56 -2.17 4.23
C VAL A 40 3.16 -2.10 3.65
N ALA A 41 2.96 -1.25 2.64
CA ALA A 41 1.78 -1.27 1.79
C ALA A 41 2.18 -1.79 0.41
N ILE A 42 1.35 -2.66 -0.17
CA ILE A 42 1.58 -3.26 -1.49
C ILE A 42 0.39 -2.91 -2.35
N ALA A 43 0.65 -2.28 -3.49
CA ALA A 43 -0.38 -1.95 -4.46
C ALA A 43 -0.50 -3.08 -5.49
N LEU A 44 -1.73 -3.50 -5.74
CA LEU A 44 -2.08 -4.56 -6.69
C LEU A 44 -3.01 -4.00 -7.77
N ASP A 45 -2.95 -4.54 -8.98
CA ASP A 45 -3.99 -4.34 -10.00
C ASP A 45 -5.21 -5.26 -9.74
N GLY A 46 -6.22 -5.18 -10.62
CA GLY A 46 -7.43 -6.00 -10.52
C GLY A 46 -7.19 -7.51 -10.71
N ASP A 47 -6.09 -7.89 -11.33
CA ASP A 47 -5.68 -9.28 -11.59
C ASP A 47 -4.75 -9.83 -10.50
N GLY A 48 -4.35 -8.98 -9.54
CA GLY A 48 -3.49 -9.33 -8.40
C GLY A 48 -2.00 -9.16 -8.66
N HIS A 49 -1.58 -8.53 -9.76
CA HIS A 49 -0.16 -8.23 -10.00
C HIS A 49 0.31 -7.07 -9.15
N VAL A 50 1.56 -7.14 -8.68
CA VAL A 50 2.16 -6.09 -7.86
C VAL A 50 2.56 -4.89 -8.72
N LEU A 51 1.89 -3.76 -8.51
CA LEU A 51 2.22 -2.47 -9.14
C LEU A 51 3.39 -1.77 -8.43
N GLY A 52 3.50 -1.94 -7.12
CA GLY A 52 4.57 -1.35 -6.31
C GLY A 52 4.41 -1.58 -4.81
N ARG A 53 5.39 -1.09 -4.05
CA ARG A 53 5.48 -1.25 -2.60
C ARG A 53 5.87 0.07 -1.94
N LEU A 54 5.28 0.34 -0.78
CA LEU A 54 5.66 1.44 0.10
C LEU A 54 6.13 0.85 1.43
N THR A 55 7.41 0.97 1.74
CA THR A 55 8.01 0.42 2.96
C THR A 55 8.23 1.50 3.99
N GLY A 56 7.90 1.21 5.25
CA GLY A 56 8.09 2.13 6.37
C GLY A 56 6.99 3.19 6.48
N PHE A 57 7.21 4.15 7.37
CA PHE A 57 6.35 5.32 7.54
C PHE A 57 6.78 6.40 6.54
N VAL A 58 5.83 6.95 5.81
CA VAL A 58 6.03 8.04 4.84
C VAL A 58 5.13 9.21 5.16
N GLU A 59 5.54 10.41 4.77
CA GLU A 59 4.72 11.62 4.92
C GLU A 59 3.50 11.58 3.98
N PRO A 60 2.35 12.20 4.35
CA PRO A 60 1.12 12.10 3.57
C PRO A 60 1.24 12.55 2.10
N GLU A 61 2.03 13.60 1.82
CA GLU A 61 2.21 14.07 0.43
C GLU A 61 3.11 13.13 -0.39
N GLU A 62 4.10 12.50 0.25
CA GLU A 62 4.90 11.47 -0.40
C GLU A 62 4.03 10.25 -0.73
N PHE A 63 3.23 9.80 0.24
CA PHE A 63 2.25 8.73 0.04
C PHE A 63 1.31 9.03 -1.14
N ARG A 64 0.77 10.26 -1.20
CA ARG A 64 -0.06 10.71 -2.32
C ARG A 64 0.68 10.66 -3.66
N GLY A 65 1.91 11.16 -3.71
CA GLY A 65 2.73 11.12 -4.92
C GLY A 65 2.98 9.69 -5.41
N GLN A 66 3.18 8.75 -4.48
CA GLN A 66 3.34 7.34 -4.81
C GLN A 66 2.03 6.71 -5.32
N LEU A 67 0.88 6.99 -4.71
CA LEU A 67 -0.43 6.54 -5.21
C LEU A 67 -0.69 7.01 -6.65
N LEU A 68 -0.37 8.26 -6.96
CA LEU A 68 -0.53 8.83 -8.31
C LEU A 68 0.33 8.10 -9.35
N ARG A 69 1.58 7.76 -9.01
CA ARG A 69 2.47 7.00 -9.91
C ARG A 69 1.95 5.58 -10.17
N LEU A 70 1.34 4.96 -9.17
CA LEU A 70 0.83 3.58 -9.28
C LEU A 70 -0.47 3.49 -10.07
N ARG A 71 -1.31 4.54 -10.04
CA ARG A 71 -2.56 4.60 -10.80
C ARG A 71 -2.36 4.72 -12.32
N GLY A 72 -1.23 5.24 -12.76
CA GLY A 72 -0.92 5.44 -14.19
C GLY A 72 -0.26 4.25 -14.88
N ARG A 73 -0.18 3.09 -14.21
CA ARG A 73 0.40 1.84 -14.70
C ARG A 73 -0.70 0.79 -14.82
#